data_AF-A0A212IU81-F1
#
_entry.id   AF-A0A212IU81-F1
#
_cell.length_a   1.000
_cell.length_b   1.000
_cell.length_c   1.000
_cell.angle_alpha   90.00
_cell.angle_beta   90.00
_cell.angle_gamma   90.00
#
_symmetry.space_group_name_H-M   'P 1'
#
loop_
_entity.id
_entity.type
_entity.pdbx_description
1 polymer ?
#
loop_
_entity_poly.entity_id
_entity_poly.type
_entity_poly.pdbx_seq_one_letter_code
_entity_poly.pdbx_strand_id
1 'polypeptide(L)'
;MQLTFWLLALVTIFELVLFFLLLSFFRRLRRSEELLLKLQAGQSSLLANLEQNAQLEKDLISSFVDRQQELKHLDIQLEERAATLTRLLNQAEAVSRSPQFLRELILSGVRQGKSPLELARATGLSLDEVKLIIAQAKQ
;
A
#
# COMPACT_ATOMS: atom_id res chain seq x y z
N MET A 1 -66.83 6.78 -69.56
CA MET A 1 -65.42 7.04 -69.95
C MET A 1 -64.69 7.99 -69.00
N GLN A 2 -65.25 9.14 -68.58
CA GLN A 2 -64.55 10.02 -67.63
C GLN A 2 -64.50 9.47 -66.18
N LEU A 3 -65.58 8.82 -65.72
CA LEU A 3 -65.66 8.28 -64.36
C LEU A 3 -64.67 7.13 -64.10
N THR A 4 -64.42 6.31 -65.12
CA THR A 4 -63.39 5.25 -65.11
C THR A 4 -61.97 5.81 -65.05
N PHE A 5 -61.72 6.95 -65.69
CA PHE A 5 -60.40 7.62 -65.65
C PHE A 5 -60.10 8.18 -64.26
N TRP A 6 -61.11 8.79 -63.61
CA TRP A 6 -60.99 9.27 -62.23
C TRP A 6 -60.80 8.14 -61.22
N LEU A 7 -61.48 7.00 -61.40
CA LEU A 7 -61.28 5.82 -60.56
C LEU A 7 -59.87 5.25 -60.69
N LEU A 8 -59.36 5.11 -61.92
CA LEU A 8 -57.98 4.67 -62.16
C LEU A 8 -56.95 5.62 -61.52
N ALA A 9 -57.12 6.92 -61.71
CA ALA A 9 -56.24 7.92 -61.10
C ALA A 9 -56.24 7.83 -59.56
N LEU A 10 -57.40 7.64 -58.94
CA LEU A 10 -57.51 7.52 -57.48
C LEU A 10 -56.83 6.24 -56.97
N VAL A 11 -57.00 5.10 -57.67
CA VAL A 11 -56.34 3.84 -57.31
C VAL A 11 -54.82 3.96 -57.43
N THR A 12 -54.30 4.58 -58.49
CA THR A 12 -52.85 4.78 -58.65
C THR A 12 -52.26 5.71 -57.58
N ILE A 13 -52.99 6.76 -57.18
CA ILE A 13 -52.59 7.63 -56.07
C ILE A 13 -52.56 6.84 -54.76
N PHE A 14 -53.59 6.04 -54.51
CA PHE A 14 -53.66 5.21 -53.31
C PHE A 14 -52.53 4.18 -53.26
N GLU A 15 -52.20 3.56 -54.40
CA GLU A 15 -51.08 2.64 -54.53
C GLU A 15 -49.73 3.33 -54.26
N LEU A 16 -49.52 4.54 -54.78
CA LEU A 16 -48.32 5.33 -54.48
C LEU A 16 -48.20 5.69 -53.00
N VAL A 17 -49.31 6.05 -52.35
CA VAL A 17 -49.35 6.34 -50.90
C VAL A 17 -49.00 5.10 -50.09
N LEU A 18 -49.58 3.93 -50.43
CA LEU A 18 -49.27 2.67 -49.76
C LEU A 18 -47.81 2.27 -49.95
N PHE A 19 -47.27 2.42 -51.17
CA PHE A 19 -45.86 2.17 -51.46
C PHE A 19 -44.95 3.06 -50.61
N PHE A 20 -45.25 4.35 -50.53
CA PHE A 20 -44.47 5.29 -49.72
C PHE A 20 -44.55 4.97 -48.22
N LEU A 21 -45.73 4.59 -47.73
CA LEU A 21 -45.92 4.13 -46.35
C LEU A 21 -45.09 2.90 -46.05
N LEU A 22 -45.12 1.89 -46.92
CA LEU A 22 -44.29 0.68 -46.79
C LEU A 22 -42.80 1.02 -46.72
N LEU A 23 -42.34 1.91 -47.59
CA LEU A 23 -40.93 2.30 -47.67
C LEU A 23 -40.49 3.08 -46.42
N SER A 24 -41.36 3.94 -45.90
CA SER A 24 -41.16 4.64 -44.63
C SER A 24 -41.11 3.67 -43.45
N PHE A 25 -42.04 2.71 -43.40
CA PHE A 25 -42.11 1.68 -42.37
C PHE A 25 -40.86 0.81 -42.37
N PHE A 26 -40.40 0.39 -43.55
CA PHE A 26 -39.20 -0.41 -43.72
C PHE A 26 -37.95 0.33 -43.22
N ARG A 27 -37.82 1.63 -43.55
CA ARG A 27 -36.71 2.47 -43.04
C ARG A 27 -36.76 2.66 -41.53
N ARG A 28 -37.96 2.86 -40.96
CA ARG A 28 -38.15 3.01 -39.51
C ARG A 28 -37.80 1.73 -38.77
N LEU A 29 -38.21 0.58 -39.29
CA LEU A 29 -37.93 -0.73 -38.69
C LEU A 29 -36.42 -1.03 -38.67
N ARG A 30 -35.73 -0.82 -39.79
CA ARG A 30 -34.28 -1.04 -39.89
C ARG A 30 -33.48 -0.15 -38.95
N ARG A 31 -33.90 1.11 -38.74
CA ARG A 31 -33.32 2.00 -37.72
C ARG A 31 -33.51 1.45 -36.30
N SER A 32 -34.64 0.83 -36.01
CA SER A 32 -34.91 0.25 -34.69
C SER A 32 -34.00 -0.95 -34.41
N GLU A 33 -33.73 -1.78 -35.40
CA GLU A 33 -32.81 -2.93 -35.28
C GLU A 33 -31.37 -2.48 -35.00
N GLU A 34 -30.88 -1.47 -35.72
CA GLU A 34 -29.54 -0.92 -35.52
C GLU A 34 -29.33 -0.33 -34.12
N LEU A 35 -30.37 0.31 -33.56
CA LEU A 35 -30.32 0.86 -32.20
C LEU A 35 -30.29 -0.24 -31.14
N LEU A 36 -31.07 -1.30 -31.31
CA LEU A 36 -31.07 -2.45 -30.40
C LEU A 36 -29.73 -3.18 -30.41
N LEU A 37 -29.14 -3.38 -31.58
CA LEU A 37 -27.81 -4.00 -31.71
C LEU A 37 -26.73 -3.15 -31.02
N LYS A 38 -26.79 -1.82 -31.13
CA LYS A 38 -25.85 -0.92 -30.43
C LYS A 38 -26.02 -0.96 -28.91
N LEU A 39 -27.27 -1.01 -28.42
CA LEU A 39 -27.54 -1.12 -26.99
C LEU A 39 -27.07 -2.47 -26.43
N GLN A 40 -27.33 -3.56 -27.15
CA GLN A 40 -26.88 -4.90 -26.76
C GLN A 40 -25.35 -5.00 -26.76
N ALA A 41 -24.68 -4.44 -27.77
CA ALA A 41 -23.22 -4.38 -27.82
C ALA A 41 -22.65 -3.57 -26.63
N GLY A 42 -23.24 -2.40 -26.32
CA GLY A 42 -22.85 -1.60 -25.16
C GLY A 42 -23.08 -2.32 -23.83
N GLN A 43 -24.18 -3.06 -23.69
CA GLN A 43 -24.46 -3.84 -22.49
C GLN A 43 -23.46 -4.97 -22.31
N SER A 44 -23.08 -5.66 -23.40
CA SER A 44 -22.09 -6.73 -23.35
C SER A 44 -20.69 -6.24 -22.95
N SER A 45 -20.28 -5.06 -23.42
CA SER A 45 -18.99 -4.48 -23.04
C SER A 45 -18.96 -4.00 -21.58
N LEU A 46 -20.06 -3.42 -21.09
CA LEU A 46 -20.19 -3.06 -19.68
C LEU A 46 -20.15 -4.28 -18.75
N LEU A 47 -20.82 -5.37 -19.13
CA LEU A 47 -20.77 -6.62 -18.36
C LEU A 47 -19.37 -7.23 -18.35
N ALA A 48 -18.67 -7.25 -19.48
CA ALA A 48 -17.29 -7.73 -19.57
C ALA A 48 -16.35 -6.91 -18.68
N ASN A 49 -16.49 -5.58 -18.67
CA ASN A 49 -15.68 -4.70 -17.82
C ASN A 49 -15.98 -4.90 -16.33
N LEU A 50 -17.25 -5.13 -15.97
CA LEU A 50 -17.62 -5.43 -14.58
C LEU A 50 -17.05 -6.76 -14.11
N GLU A 51 -17.09 -7.80 -14.95
CA GLU A 51 -16.52 -9.11 -14.63
C GLU A 51 -14.99 -9.02 -14.44
N GLN A 52 -14.30 -8.30 -15.31
CA GLN A 52 -12.86 -8.05 -15.17
C GLN A 52 -12.53 -7.27 -13.89
N ASN A 53 -13.27 -6.20 -13.59
CA ASN A 53 -13.05 -5.43 -12.35
C ASN A 53 -13.33 -6.27 -11.10
N ALA A 54 -14.38 -7.09 -11.10
CA ALA A 54 -14.68 -7.97 -9.98
C ALA A 54 -13.60 -9.04 -9.75
N GLN A 55 -13.01 -9.57 -10.84
CA GLN A 55 -11.85 -10.47 -10.74
C GLN A 55 -10.64 -9.75 -10.15
N LEU A 56 -10.31 -8.55 -10.64
CA LEU A 56 -9.20 -7.76 -10.10
C LEU A 56 -9.38 -7.40 -8.62
N GLU A 57 -10.61 -7.06 -8.22
CA GLU A 57 -10.94 -6.74 -6.83
C GLU A 57 -10.75 -7.96 -5.93
N LYS A 58 -11.18 -9.14 -6.37
CA LYS A 58 -10.97 -10.39 -5.64
C LYS A 58 -9.48 -10.72 -5.47
N ASP A 59 -8.70 -10.58 -6.54
CA ASP A 59 -7.27 -10.83 -6.51
C ASP A 59 -6.55 -9.82 -5.58
N LEU A 60 -6.92 -8.54 -5.64
CA LEU A 60 -6.40 -7.52 -4.74
C LEU A 60 -6.74 -7.82 -3.28
N ILE A 61 -8.00 -8.11 -2.96
CA ILE A 61 -8.45 -8.40 -1.59
C ILE A 61 -7.67 -9.59 -1.02
N SER A 62 -7.48 -10.66 -1.81
CA SER A 62 -6.71 -11.83 -1.37
C SER A 62 -5.26 -11.45 -1.02
N SER A 63 -4.59 -10.68 -1.88
CA SER A 63 -3.23 -10.23 -1.66
C SER A 63 -3.09 -9.25 -0.49
N PHE A 64 -4.11 -8.44 -0.22
CA PHE A 64 -4.12 -7.52 0.92
C PHE A 64 -4.21 -8.25 2.26
N VAL A 65 -5.03 -9.30 2.35
CA VAL A 65 -5.15 -10.09 3.59
C VAL A 65 -3.82 -10.76 3.94
N ASP A 66 -3.18 -11.39 2.95
CA ASP A 66 -1.90 -12.06 3.14
C ASP A 66 -0.81 -11.06 3.54
N ARG A 67 -0.73 -9.91 2.86
CA ARG A 67 0.23 -8.85 3.20
C ARG A 67 -0.01 -8.25 4.59
N GLN A 68 -1.27 -8.07 4.99
CA GLN A 68 -1.58 -7.56 6.34
C GLN A 68 -1.18 -8.56 7.42
N GLN A 69 -1.30 -9.87 7.16
CA GLN A 69 -0.85 -10.90 8.08
C GLN A 69 0.68 -10.94 8.17
N GLU A 70 1.37 -10.84 7.03
CA GLU A 70 2.84 -10.76 6.98
C GLU A 70 3.36 -9.51 7.69
N LEU A 71 2.75 -8.33 7.47
CA LEU A 71 3.11 -7.08 8.14
C LEU A 71 2.93 -7.18 9.65
N LYS A 72 1.83 -7.77 10.14
CA LYS A 72 1.64 -8.01 11.57
C LYS A 72 2.72 -8.93 12.15
N HIS A 73 3.11 -9.96 11.42
CA HIS A 73 4.15 -10.87 11.86
C HIS A 73 5.52 -10.18 11.95
N LEU A 74 5.86 -9.37 10.94
CA LEU A 74 7.08 -8.58 10.93
C LEU A 74 7.12 -7.54 12.06
N ASP A 75 5.99 -6.91 12.37
CA ASP A 75 5.87 -5.94 13.46
C ASP A 75 6.16 -6.58 14.82
N ILE A 76 5.57 -7.76 15.08
CA ILE A 76 5.85 -8.55 16.31
C ILE A 76 7.34 -8.88 16.41
N GLN A 77 7.96 -9.35 15.31
CA GLN A 77 9.39 -9.65 15.31
C GLN A 77 10.25 -8.41 15.58
N LEU A 78 9.90 -7.26 15.00
CA LEU A 78 10.60 -6.00 15.24
C LEU A 78 10.47 -5.55 16.69
N GLU A 79 9.28 -5.69 17.29
CA GLU A 79 9.04 -5.34 18.68
C GLU A 79 9.84 -6.23 19.65
N GLU A 80 9.88 -7.54 19.39
CA GLU A 80 10.72 -8.49 20.15
C GLU A 80 12.22 -8.15 20.04
N ARG A 81 12.68 -7.81 18.83
CA ARG A 81 14.08 -7.42 18.58
C ARG A 81 14.41 -6.09 19.27
N ALA A 82 13.52 -5.11 19.20
CA ALA A 82 13.68 -3.84 19.88
C ALA A 82 13.74 -4.03 21.40
N ALA A 83 12.85 -4.85 21.96
CA ALA A 83 12.87 -5.19 23.39
C ALA A 83 14.17 -5.90 23.80
N THR A 84 14.66 -6.83 22.98
CA THR A 84 15.92 -7.54 23.22
C THR A 84 17.12 -6.59 23.19
N LEU A 85 17.19 -5.71 22.18
CA LEU A 85 18.25 -4.72 22.08
C LEU A 85 18.22 -3.75 23.26
N THR A 86 17.04 -3.34 23.70
CA THR A 86 16.87 -2.47 24.87
C THR A 86 17.36 -3.16 26.14
N ARG A 87 17.06 -4.45 26.32
CA ARG A 87 17.60 -5.25 27.45
C ARG A 87 19.11 -5.36 27.41
N LEU A 88 19.69 -5.64 26.24
CA LEU A 88 21.14 -5.72 26.05
C LEU A 88 21.82 -4.38 26.33
N LEU A 89 21.21 -3.28 25.88
CA LEU A 89 21.71 -1.93 26.15
C LEU A 89 21.72 -1.62 27.65
N ASN A 90 20.62 -1.95 28.35
CA ASN A 90 20.53 -1.78 29.80
C ASN A 90 21.57 -2.66 30.55
N GLN A 91 21.81 -3.88 30.07
CA GLN A 91 22.86 -4.75 30.62
C GLN A 91 24.25 -4.16 30.39
N ALA A 92 24.53 -3.68 29.17
CA ALA A 92 25.80 -3.04 28.85
C ALA A 92 26.02 -1.76 29.68
N GLU A 93 24.98 -0.97 29.91
CA GLU A 93 25.04 0.22 30.75
C GLU A 93 25.26 -0.14 32.23
N ALA A 94 24.60 -1.18 32.74
CA ALA A 94 24.83 -1.69 34.09
C ALA A 94 26.27 -2.21 34.28
N VAL A 95 26.83 -2.88 33.26
CA VAL A 95 28.23 -3.33 33.25
C VAL A 95 29.19 -2.15 33.15
N SER A 96 28.91 -1.17 32.28
CA SER A 96 29.72 0.04 32.13
C SER A 96 29.72 0.91 33.38
N ARG A 97 28.65 0.90 34.17
CA ARG A 97 28.55 1.59 35.48
C ARG A 97 29.05 0.73 36.64
N SER A 98 29.49 -0.51 36.38
CA SER A 98 29.98 -1.38 37.44
C SER A 98 31.28 -0.81 38.06
N PRO A 99 31.43 -0.81 39.39
CA PRO A 99 32.60 -0.28 40.07
C PRO A 99 33.90 -0.98 39.68
N GLN A 100 33.81 -2.24 39.23
CA GLN A 100 34.95 -3.05 38.79
C GLN A 100 35.46 -2.59 37.42
N PHE A 101 34.56 -2.29 36.46
CA PHE A 101 34.94 -1.76 35.16
C PHE A 101 35.54 -0.35 35.26
N LEU A 102 34.96 0.52 36.11
CA LEU A 102 35.55 1.83 36.41
C LEU A 102 36.95 1.71 37.02
N ARG A 103 37.16 0.75 37.92
CA ARG A 103 38.49 0.44 38.48
C ARG A 103 39.47 -0.01 37.38
N GLU A 104 39.09 -0.95 36.53
CA GLU A 104 39.94 -1.42 35.44
C GLU A 104 40.25 -0.32 34.41
N LEU A 105 39.30 0.56 34.11
CA LEU A 105 39.50 1.70 33.22
C LEU A 105 40.49 2.72 33.81
N ILE A 106 40.40 2.99 35.11
CA ILE A 106 41.35 3.85 35.83
C ILE A 106 42.75 3.20 35.85
N LEU A 107 42.83 1.90 36.17
CA LEU A 107 44.12 1.18 36.24
C LEU A 107 44.80 1.04 34.88
N SER A 108 44.03 0.78 33.82
CA SER A 108 44.56 0.74 32.44
C SER A 108 44.97 2.12 31.94
N GLY A 109 44.20 3.17 32.28
CA GLY A 109 44.55 4.56 31.98
C GLY A 109 45.85 5.03 32.67
N VAL A 110 46.07 4.59 33.91
CA VAL A 110 47.33 4.83 34.64
C VAL A 110 48.50 4.09 34.00
N ARG A 111 48.30 2.83 33.58
CA ARG A 111 49.32 2.07 32.83
C ARG A 111 49.66 2.70 31.48
N GLN A 112 48.73 3.42 30.86
CA GLN A 112 48.92 4.20 29.63
C GLN A 112 49.54 5.59 29.87
N GLY A 113 49.82 5.98 31.13
CA GLY A 113 50.48 7.25 31.47
C GLY A 113 49.55 8.48 31.54
N LYS A 114 48.22 8.30 31.58
CA LYS A 114 47.27 9.41 31.66
C LYS A 114 47.27 10.06 33.04
N SER A 115 47.05 11.37 33.11
CA SER A 115 47.03 12.08 34.39
C SER A 115 45.75 11.74 35.18
N PRO A 116 45.81 11.71 36.53
CA PRO A 116 44.64 11.45 37.37
C PRO A 116 43.48 12.43 37.14
N LEU A 117 43.79 13.63 36.66
CA LEU A 117 42.84 14.71 36.37
C LEU A 117 42.05 14.46 35.07
N GLU A 118 42.71 13.87 34.07
CA GLU A 118 42.07 13.44 32.81
C GLU A 118 41.20 12.20 33.02
N LEU A 119 41.64 11.27 33.86
CA LEU A 119 40.88 10.07 34.22
C LEU A 119 39.60 10.44 34.99
N ALA A 120 39.69 11.36 35.95
CA ALA A 120 38.54 11.91 36.67
C ALA A 120 37.49 12.55 35.75
N ARG A 121 37.92 13.32 34.74
CA ARG A 121 37.02 13.91 33.72
C ARG A 121 36.38 12.86 32.83
N ALA A 122 37.09 11.80 32.47
CA ALA A 122 36.59 10.75 31.57
C ALA A 122 35.61 9.77 32.25
N THR A 123 35.78 9.50 33.55
CA THR A 123 34.93 8.58 34.32
C THR A 123 33.84 9.28 35.13
N GLY A 124 33.83 10.61 35.19
CA GLY A 124 32.86 11.39 35.98
C GLY A 124 33.03 11.25 37.50
N LEU A 125 34.21 10.84 37.97
CA LEU A 125 34.55 10.66 39.39
C LEU A 125 35.35 11.87 39.91
N SER A 126 35.34 12.10 41.22
CA SER A 126 36.14 13.17 41.81
C SER A 126 37.64 12.83 41.77
N LEU A 127 38.50 13.86 41.75
CA LEU A 127 39.96 13.70 41.70
C LEU A 127 40.49 12.85 42.88
N ASP A 128 39.88 13.00 44.04
CA ASP A 128 40.30 12.31 45.26
C ASP A 128 39.87 10.83 45.27
N GLU A 129 38.71 10.49 44.72
CA GLU A 129 38.26 9.10 44.55
C GLU A 129 39.17 8.33 43.59
N VAL A 130 39.57 8.95 42.48
CA VAL A 130 40.51 8.34 41.52
C VAL A 130 41.86 8.07 42.17
N LYS A 131 42.38 9.01 42.97
CA LYS A 131 43.63 8.80 43.73
C LYS A 131 43.52 7.68 44.77
N LEU A 132 42.39 7.57 45.45
CA LEU A 132 42.11 6.52 46.44
C LEU A 132 42.12 5.13 45.80
N ILE A 133 41.53 4.99 44.62
CA ILE A 133 41.50 3.74 43.84
C ILE A 133 42.90 3.34 43.37
N ILE A 134 43.70 4.30 42.90
CA ILE A 134 45.09 4.07 42.49
C ILE A 134 45.96 3.67 43.69
N ALA A 135 45.75 4.29 44.84
CA ALA A 135 46.48 3.96 46.08
C ALA A 135 46.14 2.55 46.59
N GLN A 136 44.88 2.14 46.51
CA GLN A 136 44.44 0.78 46.90
C GLN A 136 44.99 -0.32 45.99
N ALA A 137 45.25 -0.04 44.71
CA ALA A 137 45.81 -1.02 43.77
C ALA A 137 47.34 -1.14 43.81
N LYS A 138 48.00 -0.23 44.54
CA LYS A 138 49.46 -0.20 44.73
C LYS A 138 49.89 -0.81 46.07
N GLN A 139 48.93 -1.15 46.93
CA GLN A 139 49.10 -2.01 48.11
C GLN A 139 49.01 -3.48 47.68
#